data_AF-W2Z2B4-F1
#
_entry.id   AF-W2Z2B4-F1
#
_cell.length_a   1.000
_cell.length_b   1.000
_cell.length_c   1.000
_cell.angle_alpha   90.00
_cell.angle_beta   90.00
_cell.angle_gamma   90.00
#
_symmetry.space_group_name_H-M   'P 1'
#
loop_
_entity.id
_entity.type
_entity.pdbx_description
1 polymer ?
#
loop_
_entity_poly.entity_id
_entity_poly.type
_entity_poly.pdbx_seq_one_letter_code
_entity_poly.pdbx_strand_id
1 'polypeptide(L)'
;MMASPPNDMQHRFLGNTGLLLSKLSFGSFVTFNTQLDFEKSYAVLERAFKRGVNFFDTAEAYAGGQSEEFMGKIIATGIERGVWSREDLVLSTKIFFGTKHGTDQKAGPNEQGLSRKHIVEGTKASLKRLGLEYVDTIFCHRPDPCTPIEETVRAMNYVINRGWAFYWGTSEWSAHDIIEACEIADRLGLVRPVRACSWVGNGVGLTKMYDRRSINRSIISSSGHVLSSSTMFCTRHMAMGLRRGPLLHSAS
;
A
#
# COMPACT_ATOMS: atom_id res chain seq x y z
N MET A 1 40.60 -2.44 -3.15
CA MET A 1 39.30 -1.73 -3.11
C MET A 1 38.20 -2.78 -3.07
N MET A 2 37.53 -2.98 -1.94
CA MET A 2 36.41 -3.93 -1.87
C MET A 2 35.16 -3.27 -2.43
N ALA A 3 34.66 -3.80 -3.54
CA ALA A 3 33.37 -3.44 -4.09
C ALA A 3 32.29 -3.76 -3.05
N SER A 4 31.48 -2.76 -2.69
CA SER A 4 30.22 -2.97 -1.96
C SER A 4 29.39 -4.04 -2.67
N PRO A 5 28.78 -5.01 -1.97
CA PRO A 5 28.00 -6.05 -2.64
C PRO A 5 26.82 -5.40 -3.38
N PRO A 6 26.47 -5.88 -4.58
CA PRO A 6 25.28 -5.43 -5.29
C PRO A 6 24.06 -5.64 -4.39
N ASN A 7 23.17 -4.64 -4.31
CA ASN A 7 22.02 -4.65 -3.41
C ASN A 7 21.22 -5.97 -3.54
N ASP A 8 21.17 -6.75 -2.46
CA ASP A 8 20.46 -8.04 -2.34
C ASP A 8 18.91 -7.87 -2.28
N MET A 9 18.39 -6.70 -2.66
CA MET A 9 16.95 -6.45 -2.63
C MET A 9 16.26 -7.16 -3.78
N GLN A 10 15.47 -8.17 -3.41
CA GLN A 10 14.61 -8.86 -4.36
C GLN A 10 13.44 -7.97 -4.77
N HIS A 11 13.15 -7.99 -6.06
CA HIS A 11 12.04 -7.27 -6.66
C HIS A 11 11.00 -8.25 -7.22
N ARG A 12 9.71 -7.88 -7.18
CA ARG A 12 8.59 -8.69 -7.65
C ARG A 12 7.53 -7.82 -8.31
N PHE A 13 6.85 -8.37 -9.30
CA PHE A 13 5.72 -7.69 -9.92
C PHE A 13 4.55 -7.55 -8.93
N LEU A 14 3.85 -6.41 -9.01
CA LEU A 14 2.61 -6.17 -8.27
C LEU A 14 1.48 -7.00 -8.89
N GLY A 15 1.36 -8.24 -8.44
CA GLY A 15 0.41 -9.19 -9.03
C GLY A 15 0.78 -9.50 -10.47
N ASN A 16 -0.13 -9.23 -11.40
CA ASN A 16 0.05 -9.51 -12.83
C ASN A 16 0.35 -8.24 -13.65
N THR A 17 0.71 -7.14 -13.00
CA THR A 17 1.07 -5.88 -13.67
C THR A 17 2.55 -5.86 -14.06
N GLY A 18 2.95 -4.85 -14.84
CA GLY A 18 4.36 -4.57 -15.14
C GLY A 18 5.08 -3.77 -14.05
N LEU A 19 4.40 -3.38 -12.96
CA LEU A 19 5.00 -2.57 -11.89
C LEU A 19 5.85 -3.46 -10.98
N LEU A 20 7.13 -3.12 -10.85
CA LEU A 20 8.10 -3.91 -10.09
C LEU A 20 8.35 -3.26 -8.73
N LEU A 21 8.09 -4.00 -7.65
CA LEU A 21 8.22 -3.55 -6.27
C LEU A 21 9.35 -4.27 -5.55
N SER A 22 10.05 -3.59 -4.66
CA SER A 22 10.89 -4.21 -3.65
C SER A 22 10.05 -5.15 -2.77
N LYS A 23 10.62 -6.30 -2.41
CA LYS A 23 9.95 -7.31 -1.58
C LYS A 23 9.55 -6.79 -0.20
N LEU A 24 10.20 -5.74 0.27
CA LEU A 24 9.84 -4.99 1.47
C LEU A 24 9.33 -3.61 1.06
N SER A 25 8.28 -3.15 1.74
CA SER A 25 7.79 -1.77 1.65
C SER A 25 8.13 -1.01 2.93
N PHE A 26 8.24 0.31 2.81
CA PHE A 26 8.36 1.19 3.97
C PHE A 26 7.02 1.91 4.22
N GLY A 27 6.32 1.49 5.27
CA GLY A 27 5.02 2.04 5.66
C GLY A 27 5.12 3.22 6.63
N SER A 28 4.25 4.21 6.44
CA SER A 28 4.28 5.50 7.14
C SER A 28 3.43 5.54 8.44
N PHE A 29 2.66 4.48 8.72
CA PHE A 29 1.57 4.45 9.72
C PHE A 29 1.97 4.86 11.15
N VAL A 30 3.07 4.31 11.68
CA VAL A 30 3.48 4.54 13.08
C VAL A 30 4.64 5.55 13.16
N THR A 31 5.44 5.63 12.12
CA THR A 31 6.74 6.31 12.11
C THR A 31 6.63 7.84 12.17
N PHE A 32 5.56 8.42 11.63
CA PHE A 32 5.47 9.87 11.42
C PHE A 32 4.52 10.61 12.36
N ASN A 33 3.84 9.90 13.28
CA ASN A 33 2.78 10.51 14.08
C ASN A 33 3.24 11.29 15.32
N THR A 34 4.53 11.35 15.70
CA THR A 34 5.05 12.23 16.79
C THR A 34 6.49 11.94 17.27
N GLN A 35 7.18 10.91 16.76
CA GLN A 35 8.35 10.36 17.49
C GLN A 35 9.73 10.51 16.82
N LEU A 36 9.81 10.95 15.57
CA LEU A 36 11.08 11.02 14.85
C LEU A 36 11.35 12.40 14.26
N ASP A 37 12.53 12.93 14.60
CA ASP A 37 13.18 14.06 13.95
C ASP A 37 13.21 13.86 12.41
N PHE A 38 13.02 14.96 11.67
CA PHE A 38 12.98 14.95 10.20
C PHE A 38 14.24 14.32 9.61
N GLU A 39 15.42 14.69 10.11
CA GLU A 39 16.69 14.17 9.57
C GLU A 39 16.86 12.68 9.87
N LYS A 40 16.36 12.18 11.00
CA LYS A 40 16.37 10.74 11.30
C LYS A 40 15.45 9.97 10.36
N SER A 41 14.25 10.49 10.14
CA SER A 41 13.28 9.88 9.23
C SER A 41 13.79 9.86 7.79
N TYR A 42 14.35 10.98 7.33
CA TYR A 42 14.99 11.09 6.04
C TYR A 42 16.14 10.07 5.90
N ALA A 43 17.04 9.99 6.88
CA ALA A 43 18.16 9.06 6.86
C ALA A 43 17.71 7.58 6.80
N VAL A 44 16.59 7.24 7.44
CA VAL A 44 16.00 5.89 7.35
C VAL A 44 15.49 5.59 5.94
N LEU A 45 14.73 6.51 5.33
CA LEU A 45 14.24 6.33 3.96
C LEU A 45 15.38 6.30 2.94
N GLU A 46 16.37 7.18 3.11
CA GLU A 46 17.61 7.17 2.32
C GLU A 46 18.34 5.85 2.45
N ARG A 47 18.45 5.33 3.66
CA ARG A 47 19.10 4.04 3.88
C ARG A 47 18.33 2.90 3.21
N ALA A 48 17.00 2.91 3.29
CA ALA A 48 16.15 1.91 2.64
C ALA A 48 16.30 1.97 1.12
N PHE A 49 16.24 3.16 0.53
CA PHE A 49 16.42 3.37 -0.91
C PHE A 49 17.81 2.92 -1.39
N LYS A 50 18.87 3.32 -0.70
CA LYS A 50 20.25 2.87 -1.00
C LYS A 50 20.44 1.36 -0.85
N ARG A 51 19.53 0.66 -0.15
CA ARG A 51 19.48 -0.81 -0.05
C ARG A 51 18.57 -1.46 -1.09
N GLY A 52 17.98 -0.69 -2.00
CA GLY A 52 17.14 -1.16 -3.10
C GLY A 52 15.63 -1.14 -2.82
N VAL A 53 15.17 -0.60 -1.69
CA VAL A 53 13.72 -0.43 -1.45
C VAL A 53 13.20 0.69 -2.35
N ASN A 54 12.22 0.38 -3.19
CA ASN A 54 11.55 1.37 -4.04
C ASN A 54 10.10 1.62 -3.63
N PHE A 55 9.49 0.77 -2.79
CA PHE A 55 8.07 0.86 -2.48
C PHE A 55 7.78 1.51 -1.12
N PHE A 56 7.08 2.65 -1.15
CA PHE A 56 6.70 3.46 0.01
C PHE A 56 5.19 3.58 0.10
N ASP A 57 4.64 3.47 1.31
CA ASP A 57 3.20 3.38 1.51
C ASP A 57 2.71 4.33 2.62
N THR A 58 1.65 5.09 2.32
CA THR A 58 0.97 6.01 3.23
C THR A 58 -0.55 5.88 3.15
N ALA A 59 -1.31 6.73 3.83
CA ALA A 59 -2.76 6.85 3.71
C ALA A 59 -3.23 8.24 4.12
N GLU A 60 -4.36 8.70 3.57
CA GLU A 60 -4.90 10.01 3.91
C GLU A 60 -5.14 10.17 5.41
N ALA A 61 -5.56 9.09 6.07
CA ALA A 61 -5.97 9.07 7.48
C ALA A 61 -4.81 9.12 8.46
N TYR A 62 -3.60 8.76 8.02
CA TYR A 62 -2.47 8.55 8.93
C TYR A 62 -2.02 9.90 9.51
N ALA A 63 -2.02 9.99 10.84
CA ALA A 63 -1.74 11.23 11.57
C ALA A 63 -2.62 12.41 11.11
N GLY A 64 -3.88 12.16 10.72
CA GLY A 64 -4.77 13.21 10.22
C GLY A 64 -4.29 13.86 8.92
N GLY A 65 -3.50 13.15 8.10
CA GLY A 65 -2.94 13.65 6.85
C GLY A 65 -1.49 14.13 6.97
N GLN A 66 -0.97 14.35 8.19
CA GLN A 66 0.41 14.78 8.41
C GLN A 66 1.43 13.76 7.88
N SER A 67 1.07 12.48 7.86
CA SER A 67 1.96 11.46 7.30
C SER A 67 2.21 11.66 5.80
N GLU A 68 1.24 12.18 5.05
CA GLU A 68 1.40 12.46 3.63
C GLU A 68 2.23 13.73 3.42
N GLU A 69 1.99 14.78 4.21
CA GLU A 69 2.79 16.00 4.18
C GLU A 69 4.27 15.72 4.49
N PHE A 70 4.52 14.89 5.50
CA PHE A 70 5.86 14.52 5.90
C PHE A 70 6.57 13.63 4.88
N MET A 71 5.84 12.64 4.33
CA MET A 71 6.36 11.80 3.24
C MET A 71 6.71 12.64 2.00
N GLY A 72 5.81 13.56 1.62
CA GLY A 72 6.02 14.49 0.51
C GLY A 72 7.29 15.33 0.69
N LYS A 73 7.47 15.88 1.90
CA LYS A 73 8.69 16.63 2.25
C LYS A 73 9.95 15.78 2.13
N ILE A 74 9.95 14.54 2.63
CA ILE A 74 11.11 13.64 2.50
C ILE A 74 11.43 13.34 1.04
N ILE A 75 10.41 13.04 0.23
CA ILE A 75 10.59 12.74 -1.20
C ILE A 75 11.18 13.96 -1.91
N ALA A 76 10.62 15.15 -1.71
CA ALA A 76 11.11 16.39 -2.29
C ALA A 76 12.57 16.67 -1.90
N THR A 77 12.91 16.56 -0.62
CA THR A 77 14.29 16.72 -0.13
C THR A 77 15.24 15.69 -0.73
N GLY A 78 14.80 14.44 -0.96
CA GLY A 78 15.64 13.43 -1.59
C GLY A 78 15.90 13.68 -3.07
N ILE A 79 14.92 14.25 -3.78
CA ILE A 79 15.07 14.72 -5.16
C ILE A 79 16.04 15.90 -5.21
N GLU A 80 15.86 16.90 -4.35
CA GLU A 80 16.75 18.07 -4.25
C GLU A 80 18.20 17.67 -3.91
N ARG A 81 18.39 16.68 -3.03
CA ARG A 81 19.70 16.15 -2.64
C ARG A 81 20.28 15.17 -3.67
N GLY A 82 19.56 14.86 -4.76
CA GLY A 82 20.02 13.96 -5.82
C GLY A 82 20.14 12.49 -5.40
N VAL A 83 19.38 12.06 -4.39
CA VAL A 83 19.41 10.67 -3.91
C VAL A 83 18.55 9.76 -4.79
N TRP A 84 17.41 10.26 -5.26
CA TRP A 84 16.48 9.58 -6.15
C TRP A 84 15.77 10.59 -7.06
N SER A 85 15.25 10.10 -8.18
CA SER A 85 14.23 10.78 -8.99
C SER A 85 12.83 10.32 -8.58
N ARG A 86 11.76 10.97 -9.08
CA ARG A 86 10.39 10.54 -8.78
C ARG A 86 10.11 9.16 -9.39
N GLU A 87 10.71 8.89 -10.54
CA GLU A 87 10.58 7.68 -11.35
C GLU A 87 11.24 6.46 -10.70
N ASP A 88 12.22 6.67 -9.80
CA ASP A 88 12.84 5.59 -9.03
C ASP A 88 11.94 5.05 -7.92
N LEU A 89 10.93 5.83 -7.51
CA LEU A 89 10.07 5.52 -6.38
C LEU A 89 8.73 4.97 -6.84
N VAL A 90 8.23 3.99 -6.08
CA VAL A 90 6.87 3.52 -6.18
C VAL A 90 6.13 3.93 -4.90
N LEU A 91 5.12 4.77 -5.04
CA LEU A 91 4.38 5.33 -3.92
C LEU A 91 2.91 4.88 -3.93
N SER A 92 2.41 4.43 -2.79
CA SER A 92 0.97 4.22 -2.59
C SER A 92 0.37 5.10 -1.50
N THR A 93 -0.89 5.48 -1.70
CA THR A 93 -1.74 6.01 -0.64
C THR A 93 -3.06 5.24 -0.57
N LYS A 94 -3.82 5.43 0.52
CA LYS A 94 -5.12 4.78 0.74
C LYS A 94 -6.18 5.83 1.03
N ILE A 95 -7.34 5.61 0.44
CA ILE A 95 -8.52 6.49 0.56
C ILE A 95 -9.64 5.71 1.26
N PHE A 96 -10.22 6.32 2.29
CA PHE A 96 -11.48 5.95 2.93
C PHE A 96 -11.87 6.97 4.02
N PHE A 97 -10.91 7.45 4.81
CA PHE A 97 -11.16 8.34 5.96
C PHE A 97 -10.63 9.73 5.68
N GLY A 98 -11.48 10.65 5.27
CA GLY A 98 -11.06 12.03 5.04
C GLY A 98 -10.59 12.72 6.31
N THR A 99 -9.70 13.70 6.11
CA THR A 99 -8.98 14.38 7.19
C THR A 99 -9.24 15.87 7.29
N LYS A 100 -10.25 16.36 6.56
CA LYS A 100 -10.55 17.80 6.44
C LYS A 100 -10.81 18.48 7.79
N HIS A 101 -11.35 17.77 8.78
CA HIS A 101 -11.62 18.31 10.11
C HIS A 101 -10.60 17.88 11.20
N GLY A 102 -9.48 17.26 10.80
CA GLY A 102 -8.49 16.72 11.73
C GLY A 102 -8.94 15.42 12.40
N THR A 103 -8.09 14.88 13.31
CA THR A 103 -8.34 13.59 13.99
C THR A 103 -9.41 13.66 15.07
N ASP A 104 -9.69 14.86 15.58
CA ASP A 104 -10.47 15.07 16.81
C ASP A 104 -11.92 15.46 16.52
N GLN A 105 -12.28 15.60 15.24
CA GLN A 105 -13.61 16.00 14.80
C GLN A 105 -14.24 14.91 13.94
N LYS A 106 -15.56 14.76 14.07
CA LYS A 106 -16.32 13.82 13.25
C LYS A 106 -16.22 14.23 11.79
N ALA A 107 -15.77 13.32 10.93
CA ALA A 107 -15.76 13.51 9.49
C ALA A 107 -17.16 13.95 9.00
N GLY A 108 -17.19 14.89 8.05
CA GLY A 108 -18.43 15.30 7.41
C GLY A 108 -19.11 14.12 6.69
N PRO A 109 -20.41 14.22 6.38
CA PRO A 109 -21.20 13.11 5.84
C PRO A 109 -20.67 12.54 4.51
N ASN A 110 -19.95 13.35 3.73
CA ASN A 110 -19.37 12.97 2.43
C ASN A 110 -17.83 12.98 2.45
N GLU A 111 -17.23 12.97 3.64
CA GLU A 111 -15.77 13.08 3.82
C GLU A 111 -15.15 11.73 4.18
N GLN A 112 -15.87 10.63 3.92
CA GLN A 112 -15.39 9.28 4.12
C GLN A 112 -16.11 8.31 3.17
N GLY A 113 -15.63 7.07 3.13
CA GLY A 113 -16.16 5.99 2.32
C GLY A 113 -15.48 5.91 0.95
N LEU A 114 -16.12 5.20 0.02
CA LEU A 114 -15.62 4.95 -1.32
C LEU A 114 -16.57 5.44 -2.41
N SER A 115 -17.41 6.41 -2.07
CA SER A 115 -18.20 7.17 -3.04
C SER A 115 -17.28 7.85 -4.06
N ARG A 116 -17.80 8.07 -5.27
CA ARG A 116 -17.07 8.79 -6.32
C ARG A 116 -16.60 10.17 -5.84
N LYS A 117 -17.43 10.84 -5.05
CA LYS A 117 -17.11 12.16 -4.48
C LYS A 117 -15.86 12.07 -3.58
N HIS A 118 -15.87 11.18 -2.59
CA HIS A 118 -14.75 11.06 -1.66
C HIS A 118 -13.49 10.53 -2.35
N ILE A 119 -13.59 9.57 -3.27
CA ILE A 119 -12.42 9.08 -4.01
C ILE A 119 -11.75 10.22 -4.78
N VAL A 120 -12.51 11.05 -5.49
CA VAL A 120 -11.96 12.16 -6.27
C VAL A 120 -11.41 13.28 -5.38
N GLU A 121 -12.14 13.68 -4.35
CA GLU A 121 -11.73 14.77 -3.45
C GLU A 121 -10.56 14.34 -2.54
N GLY A 122 -10.63 13.14 -1.97
CA GLY A 122 -9.59 12.52 -1.15
C GLY A 122 -8.29 12.33 -1.93
N THR A 123 -8.36 11.83 -3.17
CA THR A 123 -7.15 11.71 -4.02
C THR A 123 -6.48 13.06 -4.25
N LYS A 124 -7.25 14.10 -4.62
CA LYS A 124 -6.70 15.46 -4.82
C LYS A 124 -6.09 16.02 -3.53
N ALA A 125 -6.73 15.79 -2.39
CA ALA A 125 -6.23 16.22 -1.09
C ALA A 125 -4.92 15.50 -0.73
N SER A 126 -4.84 14.19 -0.94
CA SER A 126 -3.63 13.39 -0.74
C SER A 126 -2.47 13.84 -1.62
N LEU A 127 -2.72 14.04 -2.93
CA LEU A 127 -1.71 14.55 -3.86
C LEU A 127 -1.20 15.94 -3.45
N LYS A 128 -2.11 16.83 -3.02
CA LYS A 128 -1.75 18.15 -2.50
C LYS A 128 -0.86 18.05 -1.26
N ARG A 129 -1.19 17.17 -0.31
CA ARG A 129 -0.37 16.96 0.90
C ARG A 129 1.00 16.37 0.56
N LEU A 130 1.04 15.40 -0.34
CA LEU A 130 2.29 14.80 -0.83
C LEU A 130 3.14 15.77 -1.66
N GLY A 131 2.55 16.85 -2.21
CA GLY A 131 3.24 17.71 -3.16
C GLY A 131 3.58 17.01 -4.47
N LEU A 132 2.76 16.04 -4.89
CA LEU A 132 2.98 15.20 -6.08
C LEU A 132 1.81 15.33 -7.06
N GLU A 133 2.09 15.13 -8.34
CA GLU A 133 1.06 15.11 -9.39
C GLU A 133 0.36 13.75 -9.49
N TYR A 134 1.06 12.67 -9.11
CA TYR A 134 0.55 11.32 -9.14
C TYR A 134 1.17 10.44 -8.03
N VAL A 135 0.45 9.38 -7.69
CA VAL A 135 0.96 8.22 -6.95
C VAL A 135 0.93 6.99 -7.85
N ASP A 136 1.73 5.97 -7.57
CA ASP A 136 1.77 4.79 -8.42
C ASP A 136 0.55 3.91 -8.20
N THR A 137 0.07 3.79 -6.95
CA THR A 137 -1.11 2.98 -6.63
C THR A 137 -1.97 3.62 -5.56
N ILE A 138 -3.29 3.68 -5.79
CA ILE A 138 -4.27 4.05 -4.75
C ILE A 138 -5.00 2.82 -4.26
N PHE A 139 -5.01 2.60 -2.95
CA PHE A 139 -5.80 1.53 -2.35
C PHE A 139 -7.11 2.07 -1.76
N CYS A 140 -8.20 1.33 -1.96
CA CYS A 140 -9.36 1.41 -1.08
C CYS A 140 -8.92 0.92 0.31
N HIS A 141 -8.91 1.78 1.32
CA HIS A 141 -8.35 1.42 2.64
C HIS A 141 -9.09 0.24 3.30
N ARG A 142 -10.40 0.15 3.07
CA ARG A 142 -11.32 -0.90 3.55
C ARG A 142 -12.57 -0.97 2.67
N PRO A 143 -13.40 -2.01 2.75
CA PRO A 143 -14.68 -2.03 2.03
C PRO A 143 -15.65 -0.97 2.56
N ASP A 144 -16.48 -0.42 1.67
CA ASP A 144 -17.56 0.51 2.01
C ASP A 144 -18.92 -0.16 1.71
N PRO A 145 -19.65 -0.63 2.74
CA PRO A 145 -20.94 -1.29 2.53
C PRO A 145 -22.04 -0.33 2.05
N CYS A 146 -21.84 0.98 2.15
CA CYS A 146 -22.81 1.99 1.75
C CYS A 146 -22.65 2.43 0.29
N THR A 147 -21.53 2.10 -0.36
CA THR A 147 -21.27 2.48 -1.75
C THR A 147 -21.27 1.23 -2.64
N PRO A 148 -22.05 1.21 -3.74
CA PRO A 148 -21.99 0.11 -4.70
C PRO A 148 -20.57 -0.06 -5.26
N ILE A 149 -20.07 -1.30 -5.33
CA ILE A 149 -18.72 -1.59 -5.85
C ILE A 149 -18.53 -1.03 -7.27
N GLU A 150 -19.58 -1.05 -8.09
CA GLU A 150 -19.53 -0.45 -9.44
C GLU A 150 -19.19 1.04 -9.42
N GLU A 151 -19.73 1.80 -8.46
CA GLU A 151 -19.40 3.22 -8.31
C GLU A 151 -17.92 3.40 -7.97
N THR A 152 -17.42 2.62 -7.01
CA THR A 152 -16.00 2.63 -6.61
C THR A 152 -15.08 2.27 -7.78
N VAL A 153 -15.40 1.23 -8.56
CA VAL A 153 -14.61 0.83 -9.74
C VAL A 153 -14.58 1.94 -10.79
N ARG A 154 -15.74 2.57 -11.09
CA ARG A 154 -15.82 3.70 -12.03
C ARG A 154 -15.08 4.93 -11.52
N ALA A 155 -15.08 5.18 -10.22
CA ALA A 155 -14.35 6.28 -9.60
C ALA A 155 -12.83 6.07 -9.68
N MET A 156 -12.35 4.87 -9.34
CA MET A 156 -10.92 4.54 -9.44
C MET A 156 -10.43 4.59 -10.89
N ASN A 157 -11.22 4.11 -11.85
CA ASN A 157 -10.88 4.23 -13.26
C ASN A 157 -10.84 5.69 -13.73
N TYR A 158 -11.73 6.54 -13.22
CA TYR A 158 -11.67 7.98 -13.49
C TYR A 158 -10.37 8.61 -12.95
N VAL A 159 -9.97 8.26 -11.72
CA VAL A 159 -8.71 8.74 -11.12
C VAL A 159 -7.49 8.33 -11.97
N ILE A 160 -7.47 7.09 -12.47
CA ILE A 160 -6.42 6.61 -13.37
C ILE A 160 -6.41 7.39 -14.69
N ASN A 161 -7.57 7.54 -15.33
CA ASN A 161 -7.69 8.27 -16.60
C ASN A 161 -7.30 9.76 -16.48
N ARG A 162 -7.37 10.34 -15.27
CA ARG A 162 -6.90 11.71 -15.00
C ARG A 162 -5.39 11.81 -14.78
N GLY A 163 -4.68 10.69 -14.72
CA GLY A 163 -3.24 10.64 -14.47
C GLY A 163 -2.85 10.83 -13.01
N TRP A 164 -3.80 10.78 -12.07
CA TRP A 164 -3.53 10.93 -10.64
C TRP A 164 -3.01 9.65 -9.99
N ALA A 165 -3.27 8.50 -10.62
CA ALA A 165 -2.69 7.23 -10.27
C ALA A 165 -2.47 6.35 -11.50
N PHE A 166 -1.50 5.42 -11.45
CA PHE A 166 -1.34 4.42 -12.52
C PHE A 166 -2.15 3.16 -12.27
N TYR A 167 -2.27 2.76 -11.00
CA TYR A 167 -2.97 1.56 -10.57
C TYR A 167 -3.90 1.86 -9.39
N TRP A 168 -4.85 0.97 -9.15
CA TRP A 168 -5.65 0.97 -7.94
C TRP A 168 -5.74 -0.44 -7.37
N GLY A 169 -5.93 -0.57 -6.06
CA GLY A 169 -6.04 -1.86 -5.38
C GLY A 169 -7.00 -1.81 -4.20
N THR A 170 -7.14 -2.94 -3.51
CA THR A 170 -8.01 -3.08 -2.35
C THR A 170 -7.24 -3.50 -1.10
N SER A 171 -7.72 -3.10 0.07
CA SER A 171 -7.19 -3.48 1.37
C SER A 171 -8.35 -3.87 2.27
N GLU A 172 -8.23 -4.97 3.02
CA GLU A 172 -9.30 -5.48 3.92
C GLU A 172 -10.60 -5.93 3.20
N TRP A 173 -10.62 -6.02 1.88
CA TRP A 173 -11.78 -6.49 1.12
C TRP A 173 -11.91 -8.01 1.18
N SER A 174 -13.15 -8.52 1.16
CA SER A 174 -13.37 -9.96 1.06
C SER A 174 -13.01 -10.48 -0.33
N ALA A 175 -12.76 -11.78 -0.45
CA ALA A 175 -12.52 -12.39 -1.75
C ALA A 175 -13.72 -12.21 -2.70
N HIS A 176 -14.94 -12.19 -2.16
CA HIS A 176 -16.16 -11.95 -2.92
C HIS A 176 -16.17 -10.54 -3.53
N ASP A 177 -15.93 -9.51 -2.72
CA ASP A 177 -15.92 -8.12 -3.18
C ASP A 177 -14.83 -7.88 -4.25
N ILE A 178 -13.67 -8.54 -4.11
CA ILE A 178 -12.58 -8.44 -5.08
C ILE A 178 -12.97 -9.10 -6.42
N ILE A 179 -13.67 -10.25 -6.38
CA ILE A 179 -14.19 -10.91 -7.58
C ILE A 179 -15.23 -10.01 -8.25
N GLU A 180 -16.20 -9.49 -7.50
CA GLU A 180 -17.24 -8.59 -8.02
C GLU A 180 -16.61 -7.36 -8.68
N ALA A 181 -15.63 -6.71 -8.03
CA ALA A 181 -14.91 -5.59 -8.60
C ALA A 181 -14.19 -5.94 -9.91
N CYS A 182 -13.60 -7.14 -9.99
CA CYS A 182 -12.98 -7.63 -11.22
C CYS A 182 -14.00 -7.87 -12.34
N GLU A 183 -15.14 -8.49 -12.02
CA GLU A 183 -16.21 -8.78 -13.00
C GLU A 183 -16.84 -7.51 -13.54
N ILE A 184 -17.06 -6.51 -12.68
CA ILE A 184 -17.54 -5.19 -13.07
C ILE A 184 -16.53 -4.51 -14.00
N ALA A 185 -15.24 -4.55 -13.64
CA ALA A 185 -14.18 -3.97 -14.46
C ALA A 185 -14.12 -4.64 -15.85
N ASP A 186 -14.14 -5.97 -15.90
CA ASP A 186 -14.12 -6.75 -17.15
C ASP A 186 -15.37 -6.45 -18.01
N ARG A 187 -16.57 -6.38 -17.40
CA ARG A 187 -17.84 -6.09 -18.10
C ARG A 187 -17.87 -4.68 -18.69
N LEU A 188 -17.25 -3.71 -18.02
CA LEU A 188 -17.29 -2.30 -18.41
C LEU A 188 -16.05 -1.84 -19.18
N GLY A 189 -15.06 -2.72 -19.40
CA GLY A 189 -13.79 -2.37 -20.02
C GLY A 189 -12.94 -1.40 -19.18
N LEU A 190 -13.01 -1.51 -17.85
CA LEU A 190 -12.28 -0.67 -16.90
C LEU A 190 -11.04 -1.42 -16.35
N VAL A 191 -10.14 -0.67 -15.72
CA VAL A 191 -8.94 -1.23 -15.09
C VAL A 191 -9.34 -2.04 -13.84
N ARG A 192 -8.90 -3.30 -13.78
CA ARG A 192 -9.09 -4.18 -12.61
C ARG A 192 -8.27 -3.72 -11.41
N PRO A 193 -8.70 -3.99 -10.16
CA PRO A 193 -7.86 -3.76 -9.01
C PRO A 193 -6.61 -4.66 -9.08
N VAL A 194 -5.45 -4.08 -8.79
CA VAL A 194 -4.20 -4.82 -8.59
C VAL A 194 -4.22 -5.52 -7.23
N ARG A 195 -3.46 -6.61 -7.11
CA ARG A 195 -3.58 -7.60 -6.03
C ARG A 195 -3.64 -6.95 -4.64
N ALA A 196 -4.63 -7.37 -3.85
CA ALA A 196 -5.00 -6.81 -2.57
C ALA A 196 -3.97 -7.04 -1.45
N CYS A 197 -3.92 -6.11 -0.50
CA CYS A 197 -3.36 -6.35 0.83
C CYS A 197 -4.44 -7.00 1.70
N SER A 198 -4.45 -8.33 1.80
CA SER A 198 -5.38 -9.05 2.68
C SER A 198 -4.75 -9.30 4.05
N TRP A 199 -5.37 -8.79 5.12
CA TRP A 199 -5.09 -9.21 6.49
C TRP A 199 -5.85 -10.52 6.75
N VAL A 200 -5.15 -11.64 7.00
CA VAL A 200 -5.78 -12.86 7.51
C VAL A 200 -5.55 -12.90 9.02
N GLY A 201 -6.52 -12.40 9.77
CA GLY A 201 -6.59 -12.60 11.21
C GLY A 201 -6.87 -14.07 11.50
N ASN A 202 -5.92 -14.73 12.17
CA ASN A 202 -5.93 -16.12 12.62
C ASN A 202 -5.55 -17.17 11.57
N GLY A 203 -4.25 -17.51 11.54
CA GLY A 203 -3.78 -18.77 10.95
C GLY A 203 -3.62 -18.76 9.43
N VAL A 204 -2.67 -19.56 8.97
CA VAL A 204 -2.21 -19.62 7.58
C VAL A 204 -3.34 -20.10 6.65
N GLY A 205 -4.03 -19.15 6.00
CA GLY A 205 -5.06 -19.41 5.00
C GLY A 205 -4.77 -18.65 3.71
N LEU A 206 -4.17 -19.33 2.73
CA LEU A 206 -3.93 -18.85 1.38
C LEU A 206 -5.26 -18.84 0.60
N THR A 207 -5.90 -17.68 0.41
CA THR A 207 -6.90 -17.57 -0.65
C THR A 207 -6.16 -17.42 -1.98
N LYS A 208 -5.89 -18.55 -2.66
CA LYS A 208 -5.49 -18.56 -4.07
C LYS A 208 -6.64 -17.97 -4.90
N MET A 209 -6.53 -16.71 -5.32
CA MET A 209 -7.34 -16.25 -6.45
C MET A 209 -6.69 -16.74 -7.74
N TYR A 210 -7.47 -17.56 -8.45
CA TYR A 210 -7.10 -18.33 -9.64
C TYR A 210 -6.61 -17.46 -10.79
N ASP A 211 -5.47 -17.84 -11.35
CA ASP A 211 -4.92 -17.30 -12.60
C ASP A 211 -5.50 -18.07 -13.80
N ARG A 212 -6.18 -17.39 -14.73
CA ARG A 212 -6.64 -17.99 -16.00
C ARG A 212 -5.50 -18.52 -16.87
N ARG A 213 -4.24 -18.09 -16.67
CA ARG A 213 -3.08 -18.63 -17.40
C ARG A 213 -2.64 -20.03 -16.92
N SER A 214 -3.23 -20.55 -15.84
CA SER A 214 -2.94 -21.91 -15.33
C SER A 214 -3.77 -23.03 -15.98
N ILE A 215 -4.66 -22.72 -16.92
CA ILE A 215 -5.67 -23.66 -17.46
C ILE A 215 -5.09 -24.84 -18.27
N ASN A 216 -3.80 -24.89 -18.61
CA ASN A 216 -3.32 -25.90 -19.58
C ASN A 216 -2.25 -26.91 -19.13
N ARG A 217 -1.84 -26.99 -17.86
CA ARG A 217 -0.93 -28.05 -17.40
C ARG A 217 -1.11 -28.41 -15.93
N SER A 218 -1.91 -29.43 -15.68
CA SER A 218 -1.67 -30.33 -14.54
C SER A 218 -2.30 -31.69 -14.79
N ILE A 219 -1.52 -32.54 -15.46
CA ILE A 219 -1.54 -33.99 -15.21
C ILE A 219 -1.08 -34.19 -13.76
N ILE A 220 -1.83 -35.02 -13.05
CA ILE A 220 -1.61 -35.41 -11.65
C ILE A 220 -0.19 -35.96 -11.49
N SER A 221 0.59 -35.40 -10.57
CA SER A 221 1.85 -36.01 -10.08
C SER A 221 1.89 -35.93 -8.56
N SER A 222 1.79 -37.11 -7.96
CA SER A 222 1.89 -37.40 -6.53
C SER A 222 3.32 -37.25 -6.03
N SER A 223 3.71 -36.05 -5.61
CA SER A 223 4.91 -35.83 -4.81
C SER A 223 4.78 -34.51 -4.07
N GLY A 224 4.52 -34.60 -2.76
CA GLY A 224 4.11 -33.52 -1.87
C GLY A 224 5.20 -32.51 -1.52
N HIS A 225 5.61 -31.68 -2.48
CA HIS A 225 6.35 -30.46 -2.22
C HIS A 225 5.74 -29.28 -2.97
N VAL A 226 5.08 -28.38 -2.24
CA VAL A 226 4.61 -27.08 -2.74
C VAL A 226 5.41 -25.99 -2.05
N LEU A 227 6.43 -25.47 -2.74
CA LEU A 227 7.02 -24.17 -2.44
C LEU A 227 6.06 -23.10 -2.98
N SER A 228 5.23 -22.53 -2.12
CA SER A 228 4.33 -21.43 -2.47
C SER A 228 4.84 -20.12 -1.88
N SER A 229 5.40 -19.25 -2.72
CA SER A 229 5.89 -17.93 -2.33
C SER A 229 4.75 -16.90 -2.29
N SER A 230 4.13 -16.71 -1.13
CA SER A 230 3.17 -15.62 -0.90
C SER A 230 3.90 -14.30 -0.64
N THR A 231 3.52 -13.24 -1.35
CA THR A 231 3.89 -11.86 -0.99
C THR A 231 2.98 -11.43 0.16
N MET A 232 3.57 -11.19 1.33
CA MET A 232 2.86 -10.72 2.52
C MET A 232 3.16 -9.22 2.68
N PHE A 233 2.15 -8.37 2.57
CA PHE A 233 2.24 -6.97 2.98
C PHE A 233 1.83 -6.89 4.44
N CYS A 234 2.81 -6.78 5.35
CA CYS A 234 2.55 -6.71 6.79
C CYS A 234 2.94 -5.32 7.32
N THR A 235 1.95 -4.43 7.45
CA THR A 235 2.10 -3.09 8.06
C THR A 235 2.22 -3.12 9.60
N ARG A 236 2.18 -4.30 10.24
CA ARG A 236 2.10 -4.42 11.71
C ARG A 236 3.31 -5.04 12.41
N HIS A 237 4.21 -5.71 11.71
CA HIS A 237 5.26 -6.51 12.38
C HIS A 237 6.42 -5.70 12.97
N MET A 238 6.58 -4.42 12.68
CA MET A 238 7.63 -3.60 13.31
C MET A 238 7.21 -2.93 14.64
N ALA A 239 5.92 -2.95 15.02
CA ALA A 239 5.44 -2.27 16.22
C ALA A 239 5.38 -3.15 17.50
N MET A 240 5.67 -4.46 17.41
CA MET A 240 5.63 -5.39 18.56
C MET A 240 6.98 -6.03 18.92
N GLY A 241 8.07 -5.29 18.71
CA GLY A 241 9.44 -5.70 19.10
C GLY A 241 9.89 -5.26 20.51
N LEU A 242 8.98 -4.78 21.37
CA LEU A 242 9.30 -4.37 22.76
C LEU A 242 8.25 -4.91 23.74
N ARG A 243 8.20 -6.24 23.90
CA ARG A 243 7.76 -6.85 25.16
C ARG A 243 8.91 -7.70 25.69
N ARG A 244 9.79 -7.07 26.47
CA ARG A 244 10.65 -7.81 27.40
C ARG A 244 9.72 -8.40 28.46
N GLY A 245 9.49 -9.71 28.41
CA GLY A 245 8.89 -10.42 29.54
C GLY A 245 9.85 -10.38 30.73
N PRO A 246 9.35 -10.24 31.97
CA PRO A 246 10.20 -10.34 33.14
C PRO A 246 10.69 -11.79 33.30
N LEU A 247 12.01 -11.95 33.32
CA LEU A 247 12.67 -13.18 33.73
C LEU A 247 12.42 -13.38 35.23
N LEU A 248 11.68 -14.44 35.55
CA LEU A 248 11.61 -15.04 36.89
C LEU A 248 12.99 -15.57 37.28
N HIS A 249 13.58 -15.02 38.34
CA HIS A 249 14.52 -15.74 39.18
C HIS A 249 14.20 -15.51 40.65
N SER A 250 14.00 -16.64 41.33
CA SER A 250 13.81 -16.85 42.76
C SER A 250 15.13 -16.85 43.53
N ALA A 251 15.01 -16.78 44.87
CA ALA A 251 16.03 -16.84 45.92
C ALA A 251 16.76 -15.50 46.16
N SER A 252 16.81 -14.95 47.36
CA SER A 252 16.74 -15.51 48.73
C SER A 252 16.12 -14.50 49.70
#